data_AF-A0A844LFS4-F1
#
_entry.id   AF-A0A844LFS4-F1
#
_cell.length_a   1.000
_cell.length_b   1.000
_cell.length_c   1.000
_cell.angle_alpha   90.00
_cell.angle_beta   90.00
_cell.angle_gamma   90.00
#
_symmetry.space_group_name_H-M   'P 1'
#
loop_
_entity.id
_entity.type
_entity.pdbx_description
1 polymer ?
#
loop_
_entity_poly.entity_id
_entity_poly.type
_entity_poly.pdbx_seq_one_letter_code
_entity_poly.pdbx_strand_id
1 'polypeptide(L)'
;MSISIEIQKSGFPIKLGTVERWFDTSAESLTRFHDMETEATKRLNEFQRQIVESNIGKDIEEDNITIDTVKGAVDLEKKYLEIQYDLLLGDGTFAELYDLYPDYLVLQETLEKVSEMIAQKLEELAIEREKAAKVRISKYTKKTKVAPMKKK
;
A
#
# COMPACT_ATOMS: atom_id res chain seq x y z
N MET A 1 -26.82 -31.98 -4.18
CA MET A 1 -26.44 -31.10 -5.32
C MET A 1 -25.91 -29.81 -4.73
N SER A 2 -24.72 -29.37 -5.11
CA SER A 2 -24.14 -28.08 -4.72
C SER A 2 -24.11 -27.15 -5.93
N ILE A 3 -24.30 -25.85 -5.68
CA ILE A 3 -24.14 -24.79 -6.68
C ILE A 3 -22.77 -24.15 -6.42
N SER A 4 -21.96 -23.98 -7.47
CA SER A 4 -20.67 -23.29 -7.39
C SER A 4 -20.86 -21.84 -7.83
N ILE A 5 -20.43 -20.89 -6.99
CA ILE A 5 -20.45 -19.45 -7.27
C ILE A 5 -19.03 -18.93 -7.08
N GLU A 6 -18.51 -18.23 -8.08
CA GLU A 6 -17.16 -17.67 -8.04
C GLU A 6 -17.14 -16.34 -7.27
N ILE A 7 -16.21 -16.19 -6.33
CA ILE A 7 -15.99 -14.97 -5.56
C ILE A 7 -14.80 -14.23 -6.16
N GLN A 8 -15.05 -13.03 -6.69
CA GLN A 8 -14.01 -12.17 -7.27
C GLN A 8 -13.44 -11.24 -6.19
N LYS A 9 -12.11 -11.22 -6.02
CA LYS A 9 -11.43 -10.32 -5.08
C LYS A 9 -11.39 -8.90 -5.65
N SER A 10 -11.61 -7.89 -4.80
CA SER A 10 -11.39 -6.49 -5.16
C SER A 10 -9.89 -6.19 -5.21
N GLY A 11 -9.45 -5.44 -6.22
CA GLY A 11 -8.05 -5.08 -6.37
C GLY A 11 -7.54 -5.16 -7.79
N PHE A 12 -6.23 -5.08 -7.92
CA PHE A 12 -5.52 -5.27 -9.17
C PHE A 12 -4.11 -5.78 -8.90
N PRO A 13 -3.51 -6.51 -9.86
CA PRO A 13 -2.12 -6.93 -9.75
C PRO A 13 -1.18 -5.75 -9.97
N ILE A 14 -0.08 -5.73 -9.22
CA ILE A 14 1.06 -4.84 -9.35
C ILE A 14 2.27 -5.72 -9.64
N LYS A 15 2.96 -5.43 -10.74
CA LYS A 15 4.14 -6.17 -11.17
C LYS A 15 5.37 -5.28 -11.14
N LEU A 16 6.35 -5.67 -10.33
CA LEU A 16 7.61 -4.98 -10.11
C LEU A 16 8.75 -5.89 -10.59
N GLY A 17 9.14 -5.74 -11.85
CA GLY A 17 10.05 -6.67 -12.50
C GLY A 17 9.47 -8.09 -12.51
N THR A 18 10.06 -8.99 -11.73
CA THR A 18 9.65 -10.39 -11.56
C THR A 18 8.75 -10.64 -10.35
N VAL A 19 8.61 -9.66 -9.45
CA VAL A 19 7.76 -9.76 -8.26
C VAL A 19 6.35 -9.29 -8.60
N GLU A 20 5.34 -10.07 -8.23
CA GLU A 20 3.92 -9.72 -8.41
C GLU A 20 3.22 -9.69 -7.04
N ARG A 21 2.43 -8.63 -6.82
CA ARG A 21 1.62 -8.41 -5.62
C ARG A 21 0.19 -8.04 -5.99
N TRP A 22 -0.77 -8.43 -5.16
CA TRP A 22 -2.17 -8.02 -5.32
C TRP A 22 -2.47 -6.82 -4.44
N PHE A 23 -2.88 -5.72 -5.04
CA PHE A 23 -3.29 -4.52 -4.30
C PHE A 23 -4.78 -4.59 -3.99
N ASP A 24 -5.14 -4.79 -2.71
CA ASP A 24 -6.54 -4.89 -2.30
C ASP A 24 -7.22 -3.51 -2.21
N THR A 25 -8.29 -3.34 -3.00
CA THR A 25 -9.11 -2.12 -3.04
C THR A 25 -10.47 -2.29 -2.37
N SER A 26 -10.62 -3.32 -1.53
CA SER A 26 -11.79 -3.48 -0.65
C SER A 26 -11.98 -2.22 0.20
N ALA A 27 -13.21 -1.93 0.61
CA ALA A 27 -13.47 -0.75 1.44
C ALA A 27 -12.71 -0.84 2.78
N GLU A 28 -12.59 -2.07 3.30
CA GLU A 28 -11.87 -2.43 4.52
C GLU A 28 -10.35 -2.28 4.40
N SER A 29 -9.79 -2.47 3.20
CA SER A 29 -8.39 -2.19 2.90
C SER A 29 -8.16 -0.69 2.70
N LEU A 30 -9.04 -0.02 1.96
CA LEU A 30 -8.90 1.40 1.65
C LEU A 30 -8.92 2.32 2.88
N THR A 31 -9.68 1.97 3.91
CA THR A 31 -9.66 2.70 5.19
C THR A 31 -8.31 2.61 5.91
N ARG A 32 -7.53 1.55 5.69
CA ARG A 32 -6.19 1.39 6.31
C ARG A 32 -5.15 2.33 5.73
N PHE A 33 -5.28 2.73 4.46
CA PHE A 33 -4.34 3.65 3.82
C PHE A 33 -4.36 5.05 4.43
N HIS A 34 -5.47 5.46 5.07
CA HIS A 34 -5.55 6.75 5.76
C HIS A 34 -4.51 6.89 6.88
N ASP A 35 -4.13 5.77 7.51
CA ASP A 35 -3.22 5.77 8.66
C ASP A 35 -1.79 5.33 8.30
N MET A 36 -1.48 5.17 7.00
CA MET A 36 -0.22 4.61 6.54
C MET A 36 1.00 5.45 6.95
N GLU A 37 0.90 6.78 6.89
CA GLU A 37 1.97 7.69 7.32
C GLU A 37 2.23 7.60 8.83
N THR A 38 1.15 7.49 9.63
CA THR A 38 1.24 7.29 11.08
C THR A 38 1.92 5.97 11.41
N GLU A 39 1.52 4.89 10.73
CA GLU A 39 2.11 3.56 10.94
C GLU A 39 3.58 3.50 10.47
N ALA A 40 3.92 4.17 9.36
CA ALA A 40 5.30 4.28 8.89
C ALA A 40 6.20 4.98 9.92
N THR A 41 5.73 6.12 10.43
CA THR A 41 6.43 6.90 11.47
C THR A 41 6.62 6.07 12.74
N LYS A 42 5.57 5.36 13.17
CA LYS A 42 5.62 4.49 14.33
C LYS A 42 6.64 3.35 14.17
N ARG A 43 6.64 2.65 13.03
CA ARG A 43 7.61 1.57 12.75
C ARG A 43 9.04 2.09 12.67
N LEU A 44 9.25 3.29 12.13
CA LEU A 44 10.57 3.92 12.07
C LEU A 44 11.07 4.33 13.46
N ASN A 45 10.21 4.95 14.28
CA ASN A 45 10.56 5.33 15.65
C ASN A 45 10.92 4.11 16.50
N GLU A 46 10.19 3.01 16.34
CA GLU A 46 10.49 1.75 17.03
C GLU A 46 11.85 1.18 16.59
N PHE A 47 12.18 1.25 15.30
CA PHE A 47 13.49 0.85 14.81
C PHE A 47 14.63 1.72 15.37
N GLN A 48 14.46 3.05 15.37
CA GLN A 48 15.43 3.97 15.98
C GLN A 48 15.62 3.68 17.47
N ARG A 49 14.53 3.42 18.19
CA ARG A 49 14.57 3.04 19.60
C ARG A 49 15.36 1.74 19.81
N GLN A 50 15.14 0.73 18.97
CA GLN A 50 15.90 -0.53 19.03
C GLN A 50 17.40 -0.33 18.79
N ILE A 51 17.78 0.58 17.87
CA ILE A 51 19.19 0.93 17.66
C ILE A 51 19.78 1.58 18.93
N VAL A 52 19.08 2.54 19.53
CA VAL A 52 19.56 3.23 20.75
C VAL A 52 19.66 2.23 21.91
N GLU A 53 18.61 1.45 22.17
CA GLU A 53 18.57 0.44 23.24
C GLU A 53 19.68 -0.62 23.07
N SER A 54 19.96 -1.05 21.84
CA SER A 54 21.04 -2.01 21.53
C SER A 54 22.46 -1.44 21.71
N ASN A 55 22.58 -0.13 21.89
CA ASN A 55 23.84 0.59 22.10
C ASN A 55 24.00 1.14 23.53
N ILE A 56 22.99 1.02 24.41
CA ILE A 56 23.12 1.37 25.83
C ILE A 56 24.16 0.43 26.49
N GLY A 57 25.26 1.01 26.98
CA GLY A 57 26.35 0.29 27.65
C GLY A 57 27.58 0.00 26.77
N LYS A 58 27.61 0.46 25.52
CA LYS A 58 28.84 0.57 24.72
C LYS A 58 29.35 2.00 24.84
N ASP A 59 30.64 2.19 25.13
CA ASP A 59 31.27 3.52 25.15
C ASP A 59 31.05 4.20 23.79
N ILE A 60 30.14 5.17 23.75
CA ILE A 60 29.98 6.05 22.60
C ILE A 60 31.00 7.18 22.83
N GLU A 61 32.21 7.01 22.31
CA GLU A 61 33.19 8.10 22.31
C GLU A 61 32.62 9.27 21.50
N GLU A 62 32.46 10.43 22.16
CA GLU A 62 31.80 11.64 21.68
C GLU A 62 32.42 12.30 20.42
N ASP A 63 33.46 11.72 19.81
CA ASP A 63 34.34 12.43 18.86
C ASP A 63 34.61 11.72 17.52
N ASN A 64 33.77 10.76 17.09
CA ASN A 64 33.95 10.05 15.80
C ASN A 64 32.88 10.39 14.74
N ILE A 65 32.84 11.65 14.29
CA ILE A 65 32.11 12.04 13.08
C ILE A 65 33.01 11.78 11.87
N THR A 66 32.95 10.62 11.18
CA THR A 66 33.65 10.50 9.89
C THR A 66 33.12 9.48 8.86
N ILE A 67 32.66 8.27 9.23
CA ILE A 67 32.17 7.25 8.24
C ILE A 67 30.95 6.47 8.77
N ASP A 68 30.89 6.21 10.08
CA ASP A 68 29.77 5.50 10.73
C ASP A 68 28.43 6.27 10.64
N THR A 69 28.48 7.61 10.66
CA THR A 69 27.28 8.46 10.56
C THR A 69 26.66 8.47 9.17
N VAL A 70 27.47 8.42 8.10
CA VAL A 70 26.97 8.34 6.71
C VAL A 70 26.36 6.98 6.44
N LYS A 71 27.01 5.90 6.90
CA LYS A 71 26.45 4.54 6.79
C LYS A 71 25.15 4.40 7.60
N GLY A 72 25.11 4.95 8.81
CA GLY A 72 23.89 5.00 9.62
C GLY A 72 22.75 5.79 8.96
N ALA A 73 23.05 6.88 8.26
CA ALA A 73 22.05 7.63 7.50
C ALA A 73 21.46 6.82 6.34
N VAL A 74 22.31 6.15 5.55
CA VAL A 74 21.86 5.26 4.45
C VAL A 74 21.05 4.08 4.98
N ASP A 75 21.45 3.47 6.09
CA ASP A 75 20.71 2.36 6.71
C ASP A 75 19.32 2.81 7.21
N LEU A 76 19.20 4.04 7.74
CA LEU A 76 17.92 4.63 8.14
C LEU A 76 17.02 4.90 6.93
N GLU A 77 17.55 5.49 5.86
CA GLU A 77 16.82 5.72 4.61
C GLU A 77 16.31 4.41 4.02
N LYS A 78 17.18 3.40 3.94
CA LYS A 78 16.84 2.07 3.46
C LYS A 78 15.74 1.43 4.32
N LYS A 79 15.82 1.57 5.65
CA LYS A 79 14.80 1.02 6.53
C LYS A 79 13.46 1.74 6.39
N TYR A 80 13.49 3.06 6.21
CA TYR A 80 12.27 3.82 5.92
C TYR A 80 11.63 3.36 4.62
N LEU A 81 12.44 3.18 3.56
CA LEU A 81 11.99 2.67 2.28
C LEU A 81 11.39 1.26 2.39
N GLU A 82 12.03 0.37 3.15
CA GLU A 82 11.51 -0.96 3.46
C GLU A 82 10.11 -0.90 4.08
N ILE A 83 9.94 -0.04 5.09
CA ILE A 83 8.65 0.14 5.77
C ILE A 83 7.58 0.62 4.78
N GLN A 84 7.89 1.57 3.90
CA GLN A 84 6.92 2.09 2.94
C GLN A 84 6.48 1.02 1.92
N TYR A 85 7.43 0.26 1.39
CA TYR A 85 7.15 -0.86 0.48
C TYR A 85 6.25 -1.91 1.14
N ASP A 86 6.58 -2.28 2.37
CA ASP A 86 5.88 -3.33 3.11
C ASP A 86 4.46 -2.89 3.50
N LEU A 87 4.28 -1.61 3.86
CA LEU A 87 2.95 -1.06 4.12
C LEU A 87 2.10 -0.98 2.85
N LEU A 88 2.70 -0.63 1.70
CA LEU A 88 1.97 -0.44 0.45
C LEU A 88 1.62 -1.75 -0.25
N LEU A 89 2.56 -2.71 -0.25
CA LEU A 89 2.51 -3.92 -1.09
C LEU A 89 2.52 -5.24 -0.29
N GLY A 90 2.60 -5.15 1.03
CA GLY A 90 2.63 -6.27 1.97
C GLY A 90 4.04 -6.57 2.49
N ASP A 91 4.11 -7.04 3.74
CA ASP A 91 5.36 -7.27 4.46
C ASP A 91 6.33 -8.18 3.68
N GLY A 92 7.63 -7.86 3.72
CA GLY A 92 8.69 -8.58 3.03
C GLY A 92 8.83 -8.27 1.53
N THR A 93 8.02 -7.36 0.98
CA THR A 93 8.11 -6.98 -0.43
C THR A 93 9.42 -6.26 -0.72
N PHE A 94 9.88 -5.37 0.17
CA PHE A 94 11.16 -4.71 -0.02
C PHE A 94 12.33 -5.69 -0.03
N ALA A 95 12.36 -6.63 0.93
CA ALA A 95 13.43 -7.61 1.04
C ALA A 95 13.54 -8.45 -0.24
N GLU A 96 12.41 -8.93 -0.76
CA GLU A 96 12.36 -9.70 -2.02
C GLU A 96 12.86 -8.88 -3.22
N LEU A 97 12.49 -7.59 -3.30
CA LEU A 97 12.95 -6.70 -4.36
C LEU A 97 14.44 -6.37 -4.24
N TYR A 98 14.93 -6.12 -3.02
CA TYR A 98 16.32 -5.76 -2.78
C TYR A 98 17.28 -6.93 -3.03
N ASP A 99 16.85 -8.17 -2.78
CA ASP A 99 17.62 -9.37 -3.12
C ASP A 99 17.81 -9.51 -4.64
N LEU A 100 16.83 -9.08 -5.44
CA LEU A 100 16.88 -9.12 -6.90
C LEU A 100 17.55 -7.88 -7.51
N TYR A 101 17.35 -6.73 -6.89
CA TYR A 101 17.81 -5.41 -7.33
C TYR A 101 18.43 -4.69 -6.11
N PRO A 102 19.70 -4.97 -5.76
CA PRO A 102 20.35 -4.44 -4.55
C PRO A 102 20.79 -2.97 -4.70
N ASP A 103 19.86 -2.13 -5.15
CA ASP A 103 20.03 -0.69 -5.37
C ASP A 103 18.84 0.05 -4.74
N TYR A 104 19.05 0.62 -3.57
CA TYR A 104 17.97 1.24 -2.81
C TYR A 104 17.47 2.54 -3.46
N LEU A 105 18.31 3.26 -4.21
CA LEU A 105 17.90 4.49 -4.91
C LEU A 105 16.97 4.15 -6.07
N VAL A 106 17.30 3.10 -6.84
CA VAL A 106 16.41 2.60 -7.91
C VAL A 106 15.09 2.11 -7.32
N LEU A 107 15.12 1.43 -6.17
CA LEU A 107 13.88 1.02 -5.48
C LEU A 107 13.10 2.23 -4.95
N GLN A 108 13.77 3.28 -4.48
CA GLN A 108 13.09 4.52 -4.08
C GLN A 108 12.33 5.17 -5.23
N GLU A 109 12.98 5.38 -6.38
CA GLU A 109 12.34 5.92 -7.59
C GLU A 109 11.20 5.02 -8.08
N THR A 110 11.40 3.70 -7.97
CA THR A 110 10.37 2.72 -8.34
C THR A 110 9.15 2.83 -7.45
N LEU A 111 9.33 3.00 -6.13
CA LEU A 111 8.23 3.16 -5.19
C LEU A 111 7.39 4.41 -5.48
N GLU A 112 8.04 5.54 -5.77
CA GLU A 112 7.35 6.79 -6.14
C GLU A 112 6.46 6.57 -7.37
N LYS A 113 7.03 5.98 -8.43
CA LYS A 113 6.29 5.69 -9.67
C LYS A 113 5.12 4.73 -9.46
N VAL A 114 5.32 3.69 -8.64
CA VAL A 114 4.29 2.69 -8.34
C VAL A 114 3.16 3.34 -7.54
N SER A 115 3.50 4.19 -6.58
CA SER A 115 2.53 4.93 -5.76
C SER A 115 1.66 5.86 -6.63
N GLU A 116 2.27 6.56 -7.59
CA GLU A 116 1.54 7.40 -8.55
C GLU A 116 0.58 6.56 -9.41
N MET A 117 1.05 5.44 -9.97
CA MET A 117 0.20 4.56 -10.79
C MET A 117 -0.95 3.92 -10.00
N ILE A 118 -0.72 3.58 -8.72
CA ILE A 118 -1.78 3.11 -7.82
C ILE A 118 -2.82 4.21 -7.63
N ALA A 119 -2.40 5.45 -7.35
CA ALA A 119 -3.31 6.57 -7.16
C ALA A 119 -4.18 6.81 -8.40
N GLN A 120 -3.58 6.80 -9.60
CA GLN A 120 -4.30 6.92 -10.88
C GLN A 120 -5.33 5.78 -11.05
N LYS A 121 -4.94 4.53 -10.81
CA LYS A 121 -5.88 3.39 -10.89
C LYS A 121 -7.02 3.49 -9.87
N LEU A 122 -6.76 4.00 -8.66
CA LEU A 122 -7.80 4.20 -7.66
C LEU A 122 -8.83 5.24 -8.12
N GLU A 123 -8.37 6.31 -8.77
CA GLU A 123 -9.25 7.32 -9.37
C GLU A 123 -10.11 6.72 -10.51
N GLU A 124 -9.50 5.94 -11.40
CA GLU A 124 -10.22 5.23 -12.46
C GLU A 124 -11.30 4.30 -11.90
N LEU A 125 -10.96 3.51 -10.87
CA LEU A 125 -11.90 2.61 -10.19
C LEU A 125 -13.02 3.38 -9.48
N ALA A 126 -12.74 4.55 -8.91
CA ALA A 126 -13.77 5.40 -8.30
C ALA A 126 -14.80 5.87 -9.36
N ILE A 127 -14.32 6.31 -10.52
CA ILE A 127 -15.16 6.71 -11.65
C ILE A 127 -16.00 5.52 -12.15
N GLU A 128 -15.41 4.33 -12.27
CA GLU A 128 -16.14 3.11 -12.66
C GLU A 128 -17.21 2.72 -11.65
N ARG A 129 -16.90 2.79 -10.34
CA ARG A 129 -17.86 2.52 -9.26
C ARG A 129 -19.03 3.50 -9.31
N GLU A 130 -18.79 4.78 -9.58
CA GLU A 130 -19.85 5.79 -9.72
C GLU A 130 -20.76 5.49 -10.91
N LYS A 131 -20.18 5.16 -12.08
CA LYS A 131 -20.93 4.76 -13.28
C LYS A 131 -21.79 3.52 -13.00
N ALA A 132 -21.22 2.50 -12.35
CA ALA A 132 -21.92 1.28 -11.99
C ALA A 132 -23.08 1.57 -11.02
N ALA A 133 -22.89 2.45 -10.03
CA ALA A 133 -23.93 2.86 -9.10
C ALA A 133 -25.08 3.58 -9.82
N LYS A 134 -24.79 4.52 -10.72
CA LYS A 134 -25.80 5.21 -11.55
C LYS A 134 -26.62 4.22 -12.39
N VAL A 135 -25.97 3.23 -13.01
CA VAL A 135 -26.65 2.16 -13.76
C VAL A 135 -27.57 1.35 -12.84
N ARG A 136 -27.09 0.94 -11.65
CA ARG A 136 -27.91 0.20 -10.68
C ARG A 136 -29.14 1.01 -10.27
N ILE A 137 -28.96 2.26 -9.87
CA ILE A 137 -30.07 3.18 -9.49
C ILE A 137 -31.08 3.30 -10.64
N SER A 138 -30.62 3.43 -11.88
CA SER A 138 -31.49 3.51 -13.06
C SER A 138 -32.32 2.24 -13.30
N LYS A 139 -31.79 1.05 -12.95
CA LYS A 139 -32.52 -0.23 -13.04
C LYS A 139 -33.65 -0.32 -12.03
N TYR A 140 -33.45 0.21 -10.81
CA TYR A 140 -34.48 0.19 -9.76
C TYR A 140 -35.54 1.29 -9.96
N THR A 141 -35.15 2.47 -10.46
CA THR A 141 -36.07 3.59 -10.74
C THR A 141 -36.90 3.41 -12.03
N LYS A 142 -36.41 2.65 -13.02
CA LYS A 142 -37.23 2.26 -14.18
C LYS A 142 -38.29 1.21 -13.84
N LYS A 143 -38.02 0.31 -12.88
CA LYS A 143 -38.98 -0.70 -12.42
C LYS A 143 -40.14 -0.12 -11.61
N THR A 144 -39.98 1.03 -10.97
CA THR A 144 -41.07 1.72 -10.24
C THR A 144 -42.04 2.49 -11.15
N LYS A 145 -41.79 2.60 -12.46
CA LYS A 145 -42.72 3.19 -13.44
C LYS A 145 -43.65 2.17 -14.11
N VAL A 146 -43.98 1.05 -13.45
CA VAL A 146 -45.00 0.11 -13.96
C VAL A 146 -46.37 0.46 -13.35
N ALA A 147 -47.13 1.21 -14.15
CA ALA A 147 -48.59 1.45 -14.22
C ALA A 147 -49.41 1.74 -12.93
N PRO A 148 -50.18 2.85 -12.87
CA PRO A 148 -51.25 2.99 -11.88
C PRO A 148 -52.32 1.92 -12.15
N MET A 149 -52.59 1.06 -11.16
CA MET A 149 -53.78 0.22 -11.15
C MET A 149 -55.03 1.12 -11.25
N LYS A 150 -55.69 1.11 -12.42
CA LYS A 150 -57.03 1.69 -12.55
C LYS A 150 -57.98 0.89 -11.66
N LYS A 151 -58.38 1.47 -10.52
CA LYS A 151 -59.54 0.97 -9.77
C LYS A 151 -60.80 1.32 -10.57
N LYS A 152 -61.52 0.27 -10.99
CA LYS A 152 -62.90 0.36 -11.47
C LYS A 152 -63.83 0.60 -10.28
#